data_AF-A0A963S1U2-F1
#
_entry.id   AF-A0A963S1U2-F1
#
_cell.length_a   1.000
_cell.length_b   1.000
_cell.length_c   1.000
_cell.angle_alpha   90.00
_cell.angle_beta   90.00
_cell.angle_gamma   90.00
#
_symmetry.space_group_name_H-M   'P 1'
#
loop_
_entity.id
_entity.type
_entity.pdbx_description
1 polymer ?
#
loop_
_entity_poly.entity_id
_entity_poly.type
_entity_poly.pdbx_seq_one_letter_code
_entity_poly.pdbx_strand_id
1 'polypeptide(L)'
;MLRLGLDLNSNSIGWCLVKYSEAHPVGQEIVDIGVRIFADGRDPKSSAPLAGARRKARSARRRRDRYLGRRLAFLDSLVRFGLMPAHSDQRKLIAECDPYALRRRALETKLLPHEIGRVLFHLNQRRGFKSNRKAERQEGDESGKIAMGAERLDAAIEKIEARTLGEFLAMRLNEGKAARVRMDLESQEYDFYPQRDHVEAEFNAIWIAQARYHPHLLTNTARAALHRILFHQRRLREQPVGFCTFITSERRLPKAHPLFQDLRLYEEVNSP
;
A
#
# COMPACT_ATOMS: atom_id res chain seq x y z
N MET A 1 43.87 12.68 39.29
CA MET A 1 42.92 13.02 38.20
C MET A 1 41.66 12.17 38.37
N LEU A 2 40.54 12.53 37.74
CA LEU A 2 39.29 11.76 37.76
C LEU A 2 39.00 11.16 36.38
N ARG A 3 38.50 9.93 36.32
CA ARG A 3 38.06 9.25 35.10
C ARG A 3 36.59 8.83 35.27
N LEU A 4 35.75 9.18 34.30
CA LEU A 4 34.35 8.76 34.24
C LEU A 4 34.21 7.56 33.30
N GLY A 5 33.82 6.40 33.84
CA GLY A 5 33.36 5.25 33.08
C GLY A 5 31.86 5.32 32.86
N LEU A 6 31.39 5.04 31.64
CA LEU A 6 29.98 5.00 31.28
C LEU A 6 29.65 3.64 30.66
N ASP A 7 28.62 2.99 31.20
CA ASP A 7 27.97 1.81 30.61
C ASP A 7 26.61 2.25 30.02
N LEU A 8 26.52 2.29 28.69
CA LEU A 8 25.38 2.83 27.95
C LEU A 8 24.50 1.70 27.41
N ASN A 9 23.35 1.47 28.04
CA ASN A 9 22.35 0.49 27.63
C ASN A 9 21.08 1.15 27.08
N SER A 10 20.14 0.35 26.55
CA SER A 10 18.89 0.85 25.96
C SER A 10 17.92 1.47 26.96
N ASN A 11 18.06 1.19 28.26
CA ASN A 11 17.19 1.67 29.34
C ASN A 11 17.95 2.05 30.63
N SER A 12 19.29 2.05 30.58
CA SER A 12 20.11 2.46 31.72
C SER A 12 21.42 3.10 31.26
N ILE A 13 21.93 4.01 32.11
CA ILE A 13 23.28 4.54 32.03
C ILE A 13 23.93 4.25 33.38
N GLY A 14 24.80 3.24 33.43
CA GLY A 14 25.69 3.03 34.56
C GLY A 14 26.86 4.02 34.48
N TRP A 15 27.27 4.58 35.60
CA TRP A 15 28.42 5.47 35.64
C TRP A 15 29.26 5.23 36.89
N CYS A 16 30.58 5.40 36.74
CA CYS A 16 31.55 5.26 37.82
C CYS A 16 32.64 6.32 37.69
N LEU A 17 32.88 7.06 38.76
CA LEU A 17 33.90 8.08 38.84
C LEU A 17 35.08 7.53 39.65
N VAL A 18 36.22 7.35 39.00
CA VAL A 18 37.42 6.76 39.61
C VAL A 18 38.52 7.80 39.69
N LYS A 19 39.14 7.93 40.86
CA LYS A 19 40.37 8.70 41.05
C LYS A 19 41.55 7.87 40.56
N TYR A 20 42.40 8.46 39.73
CA TYR A 20 43.62 7.82 39.22
C TYR A 20 44.82 8.76 39.30
N SER A 21 46.01 8.18 39.27
CA SER A 21 47.31 8.87 39.22
C SER A 21 48.26 8.13 38.29
N GLU A 22 49.40 8.73 37.95
CA GLU A 22 50.43 8.04 37.15
C GLU A 22 50.98 6.79 37.86
N ALA A 23 51.08 6.83 39.19
CA ALA A 23 51.47 5.67 40.00
C ALA A 23 50.38 4.58 40.07
N HIS A 24 49.11 4.92 39.80
CA HIS A 24 47.96 4.01 39.84
C HIS A 24 47.09 4.18 38.58
N PRO A 25 47.57 3.77 37.40
CA PRO A 25 46.92 4.05 36.11
C PRO A 25 45.60 3.28 35.91
N VAL A 26 45.42 2.19 36.67
CA VAL A 26 44.20 1.36 36.71
C VAL A 26 43.14 1.90 37.68
N GLY A 27 43.43 2.98 38.41
CA GLY A 27 42.55 3.55 39.42
C GLY A 27 43.06 3.30 40.83
N GLN A 28 42.79 4.27 41.72
CA GLN A 28 43.18 4.26 43.13
C GLN A 28 41.96 4.10 44.03
N GLU A 29 40.87 4.79 43.69
CA GLU A 29 39.69 4.92 44.55
C GLU A 29 38.45 5.18 43.69
N ILE A 30 37.33 4.55 44.06
CA ILE A 30 36.01 4.87 43.52
C ILE A 30 35.47 6.07 44.31
N VAL A 31 35.30 7.20 43.62
CA VAL A 31 34.78 8.44 44.21
C VAL A 31 33.28 8.40 44.34
N ASP A 32 32.59 7.95 43.28
CA ASP A 32 31.14 7.82 43.27
C ASP A 32 30.69 6.87 42.15
N ILE A 33 29.52 6.27 42.30
CA ILE A 33 28.89 5.39 41.32
C ILE A 33 27.38 5.60 41.30
N GLY A 34 26.77 5.36 40.15
CA GLY A 34 25.33 5.37 40.06
C GLY A 34 24.79 4.75 38.79
N VAL A 35 23.47 4.62 38.75
CA VAL A 35 22.76 4.15 37.57
C VAL A 35 21.58 5.08 37.32
N ARG A 36 21.50 5.63 36.11
CA ARG A 36 20.30 6.32 35.62
C ARG A 36 19.45 5.34 34.84
N ILE A 37 18.29 4.96 35.38
CA ILE A 37 17.29 4.13 34.69
C ILE A 37 16.28 5.04 33.97
N PHE A 38 15.91 4.69 32.75
CA PHE A 38 14.90 5.39 31.96
C PHE A 38 14.05 4.41 31.15
N ALA A 39 12.86 4.83 30.75
CA ALA A 39 11.96 3.99 29.97
C ALA A 39 12.56 3.66 28.61
N ASP A 40 12.54 2.37 28.24
CA ASP A 40 12.85 1.96 26.88
C ASP A 40 11.84 2.59 25.92
N GLY A 41 12.29 3.11 24.77
CA GLY A 41 11.46 3.67 23.72
C GLY A 41 10.66 2.61 22.93
N ARG A 42 10.42 1.45 23.54
CA ARG A 42 9.82 0.25 22.97
C ARG A 42 8.56 -0.13 23.72
N ASP A 43 7.68 -0.83 23.02
CA ASP A 43 6.48 -1.41 23.59
C ASP A 43 6.85 -2.53 24.59
N PRO A 44 6.33 -2.52 25.83
CA PRO A 44 6.74 -3.49 26.86
C PRO A 44 6.41 -4.96 26.55
N LYS A 45 5.44 -5.23 25.66
CA LYS A 45 4.99 -6.59 25.35
C LYS A 45 5.65 -7.13 24.08
N SER A 46 5.79 -6.29 23.07
CA SER A 46 6.28 -6.68 21.74
C SER A 46 7.72 -6.29 21.46
N SER A 47 8.35 -5.50 22.35
CA SER A 47 9.68 -4.91 22.16
C SER A 47 9.80 -4.08 20.86
N ALA A 48 8.68 -3.74 20.24
CA ALA A 48 8.64 -3.00 19.00
C ALA A 48 8.85 -1.51 19.25
N PRO A 49 9.49 -0.76 18.34
CA PRO A 49 9.64 0.68 18.50
C PRO A 49 8.27 1.37 18.56
N LEU A 50 8.05 2.23 19.56
CA LEU A 50 6.80 3.00 19.71
C LEU A 50 6.49 3.86 18.45
N ALA A 51 7.54 4.37 17.81
CA ALA A 51 7.43 5.11 16.55
C ALA A 51 6.85 4.26 15.39
N GLY A 52 7.06 2.94 15.42
CA GLY A 52 6.51 1.99 14.47
C GLY A 52 4.98 1.91 14.56
N ALA A 53 4.44 1.76 15.77
CA ALA A 53 2.99 1.76 16.01
C ALA A 53 2.35 3.08 15.56
N ARG A 54 2.95 4.23 15.94
CA ARG A 54 2.51 5.56 15.50
C ARG A 54 2.50 5.68 13.97
N ARG A 55 3.53 5.16 13.29
CA ARG A 55 3.62 5.16 11.82
C ARG A 55 2.51 4.32 11.18
N LYS A 56 2.24 3.11 11.69
CA LYS A 56 1.16 2.22 11.23
C LYS A 56 -0.21 2.91 11.37
N ALA A 57 -0.51 3.47 12.55
CA ALA A 57 -1.76 4.16 12.82
C ALA A 57 -1.96 5.39 11.90
N ARG A 58 -0.91 6.20 11.70
CA ARG A 58 -0.94 7.33 10.76
C ARG A 58 -1.19 6.89 9.31
N SER A 59 -0.59 5.77 8.89
CA SER A 59 -0.81 5.21 7.55
C SER A 59 -2.27 4.78 7.37
N ALA A 60 -2.85 4.08 8.37
CA ALA A 60 -4.25 3.67 8.35
C ALA A 60 -5.21 4.86 8.23
N ARG A 61 -5.01 5.93 9.03
CA ARG A 61 -5.81 7.17 8.93
C ARG A 61 -5.74 7.79 7.54
N ARG A 62 -4.53 7.98 7.01
CA ARG A 62 -4.34 8.52 5.64
C ARG A 62 -5.01 7.67 4.56
N ARG A 63 -4.98 6.34 4.68
CA ARG A 63 -5.68 5.43 3.74
C ARG A 63 -7.19 5.63 3.81
N ARG A 64 -7.75 5.72 5.02
CA ARG A 64 -9.18 5.98 5.25
C ARG A 64 -9.61 7.33 4.68
N ASP A 65 -8.89 8.40 4.99
CA ASP A 65 -9.24 9.75 4.53
C ASP A 65 -9.20 9.85 3.00
N ARG A 66 -8.19 9.24 2.37
CA ARG A 66 -8.10 9.16 0.90
C ARG A 66 -9.19 8.30 0.29
N TYR A 67 -9.59 7.21 0.96
CA TYR A 67 -10.71 6.38 0.52
C TYR A 67 -12.02 7.16 0.54
N LEU A 68 -12.29 7.89 1.62
CA LEU A 68 -13.49 8.72 1.77
C LEU A 68 -13.49 9.87 0.76
N GLY A 69 -12.40 10.63 0.68
CA GLY A 69 -12.28 11.75 -0.27
C GLY A 69 -12.42 11.29 -1.72
N ARG A 70 -11.84 10.15 -2.09
CA ARG A 70 -12.04 9.57 -3.43
C ARG A 70 -13.50 9.19 -3.68
N ARG A 71 -14.18 8.55 -2.72
CA ARG A 71 -15.58 8.15 -2.87
C ARG A 71 -16.50 9.35 -3.02
N LEU A 72 -16.28 10.40 -2.24
CA LEU A 72 -17.02 11.65 -2.34
C LEU A 72 -16.81 12.30 -3.71
N ALA A 73 -15.56 12.53 -4.11
CA ALA A 73 -15.24 13.08 -5.43
C ALA A 73 -15.79 12.25 -6.59
N PHE A 74 -15.78 10.91 -6.45
CA PHE A 74 -16.32 10.01 -7.47
C PHE A 74 -17.85 10.10 -7.52
N LEU A 75 -18.53 10.15 -6.37
CA LEU A 75 -19.97 10.32 -6.29
C LEU A 75 -20.39 11.65 -6.93
N ASP A 76 -19.74 12.76 -6.55
CA ASP A 76 -20.01 14.09 -7.09
C ASP A 76 -19.81 14.11 -8.61
N SER A 77 -18.77 13.44 -9.11
CA SER A 77 -18.51 13.32 -10.54
C SER A 77 -19.58 12.48 -11.26
N LEU A 78 -20.07 11.39 -10.65
CA LEU A 78 -21.16 10.61 -11.23
C LEU A 78 -22.45 11.43 -11.32
N VAL A 79 -22.78 12.20 -10.28
CA VAL A 79 -23.95 13.09 -10.26
C VAL A 79 -23.83 14.15 -11.35
N ARG A 80 -22.67 14.80 -11.46
CA ARG A 80 -22.39 15.81 -12.49
C ARG A 80 -22.61 15.28 -13.90
N PHE A 81 -22.27 14.02 -14.17
CA PHE A 81 -22.45 13.39 -15.48
C PHE A 81 -23.79 12.64 -15.64
N GLY A 82 -24.74 12.80 -14.72
CA GLY A 82 -26.05 12.15 -14.81
C GLY A 82 -26.03 10.63 -14.62
N LEU A 83 -24.96 10.08 -14.07
CA LEU A 83 -24.80 8.66 -13.78
C LEU A 83 -25.24 8.31 -12.36
N MET A 84 -25.62 9.28 -11.54
CA MET A 84 -26.15 9.05 -10.20
C MET A 84 -27.16 10.13 -9.83
N PRO A 85 -28.24 9.81 -9.09
CA PRO A 85 -29.20 10.82 -8.65
C PRO A 85 -28.57 11.94 -7.81
N ALA A 86 -29.09 13.17 -7.91
CA ALA A 86 -28.67 14.28 -7.07
C ALA A 86 -29.17 14.17 -5.61
N HIS A 87 -30.33 13.55 -5.41
CA HIS A 87 -30.96 13.40 -4.10
C HIS A 87 -30.54 12.11 -3.39
N SER A 88 -30.33 12.18 -2.08
CA SER A 88 -29.84 11.07 -1.28
C SER A 88 -30.76 9.85 -1.25
N ASP A 89 -32.08 10.04 -1.26
CA ASP A 89 -33.02 8.92 -1.12
C ASP A 89 -33.08 8.07 -2.38
N GLN A 90 -33.04 8.69 -3.55
CA GLN A 90 -32.91 7.96 -4.83
C GLN A 90 -31.59 7.18 -4.91
N ARG A 91 -30.51 7.68 -4.30
CA ARG A 91 -29.23 6.94 -4.24
C ARG A 91 -29.32 5.69 -3.36
N LYS A 92 -30.16 5.68 -2.31
CA LYS A 92 -30.33 4.50 -1.44
C LYS A 92 -30.95 3.35 -2.23
N LEU A 93 -31.97 3.63 -3.04
CA LEU A 93 -32.59 2.63 -3.93
C LEU A 93 -31.57 2.01 -4.90
N ILE A 94 -30.73 2.86 -5.52
CA ILE A 94 -29.66 2.39 -6.41
C ILE A 94 -28.60 1.56 -5.65
N ALA A 95 -28.38 1.83 -4.36
CA ALA A 95 -27.40 1.12 -3.55
C ALA A 95 -27.82 -0.33 -3.23
N GLU A 96 -29.13 -0.59 -3.16
CA GLU A 96 -29.72 -1.92 -2.92
C GLU A 96 -29.58 -2.87 -4.12
N CYS A 97 -29.45 -2.32 -5.34
CA CYS A 97 -29.17 -3.13 -6.52
C CYS A 97 -27.84 -3.87 -6.38
N ASP A 98 -27.85 -5.17 -6.68
CA ASP A 98 -26.64 -6.00 -6.64
C ASP A 98 -25.62 -5.52 -7.68
N PRO A 99 -24.46 -4.99 -7.25
CA PRO A 99 -23.46 -4.51 -8.18
C PRO A 99 -22.80 -5.63 -8.98
N TYR A 100 -22.80 -6.88 -8.52
CA TYR A 100 -22.17 -7.98 -9.25
C TYR A 100 -23.02 -8.42 -10.44
N ALA A 101 -24.33 -8.63 -10.24
CA ALA A 101 -25.27 -8.85 -11.33
C ALA A 101 -25.24 -7.72 -12.36
N LEU A 102 -25.21 -6.45 -11.91
CA LEU A 102 -25.13 -5.30 -12.80
C LEU A 102 -23.80 -5.25 -13.58
N ARG A 103 -22.66 -5.54 -12.94
CA ARG A 103 -21.35 -5.57 -13.60
C ARG A 103 -21.31 -6.58 -14.76
N ARG A 104 -21.90 -7.77 -14.55
CA ARG A 104 -22.04 -8.78 -15.62
C ARG A 104 -22.98 -8.30 -16.73
N ARG A 105 -24.19 -7.86 -16.37
CA ARG A 105 -25.20 -7.38 -17.33
C ARG A 105 -24.73 -6.19 -18.17
N ALA A 106 -23.85 -5.35 -17.62
CA ALA A 106 -23.28 -4.19 -18.31
C ALA A 106 -22.48 -4.54 -19.57
N LEU A 107 -22.06 -5.80 -19.75
CA LEU A 107 -21.33 -6.23 -20.94
C LEU A 107 -22.27 -6.65 -22.07
N GLU A 108 -23.51 -7.00 -21.76
CA GLU A 108 -24.44 -7.66 -22.69
C GLU A 108 -25.63 -6.78 -23.07
N THR A 109 -26.17 -6.03 -22.09
CA THR A 109 -27.46 -5.35 -22.22
C THR A 109 -27.34 -3.88 -21.88
N LYS A 110 -28.27 -3.07 -22.41
CA LYS A 110 -28.40 -1.66 -22.04
C LYS A 110 -28.80 -1.56 -20.55
N LEU A 111 -27.95 -0.92 -19.75
CA LEU A 111 -28.29 -0.55 -18.38
C LEU A 111 -28.89 0.85 -18.33
N LEU A 112 -29.63 1.15 -17.28
CA LEU A 112 -30.04 2.52 -16.96
C LEU A 112 -28.82 3.34 -16.53
N PRO A 113 -28.79 4.67 -16.78
CA PRO A 113 -27.67 5.53 -16.39
C PRO A 113 -27.23 5.38 -14.93
N HIS A 114 -28.20 5.26 -14.01
CA HIS A 114 -27.92 5.10 -12.58
C HIS A 114 -27.41 3.71 -12.20
N GLU A 115 -27.79 2.66 -12.96
CA GLU A 115 -27.20 1.32 -12.80
C GLU A 115 -25.73 1.33 -13.24
N ILE A 116 -25.40 2.05 -14.31
CA ILE A 116 -24.00 2.26 -14.73
C ILE A 116 -23.22 2.96 -13.62
N GLY A 117 -23.78 4.02 -13.03
CA GLY A 117 -23.14 4.67 -11.88
C GLY A 117 -22.97 3.76 -10.67
N ARG A 118 -23.94 2.87 -10.38
CA ARG A 118 -23.84 1.87 -9.31
C ARG A 118 -22.66 0.93 -9.51
N VAL A 119 -22.49 0.46 -10.74
CA VAL A 119 -21.38 -0.40 -11.16
C VAL A 119 -20.04 0.32 -10.98
N LEU A 120 -19.90 1.52 -11.56
CA LEU A 120 -18.67 2.30 -11.48
C LEU A 120 -18.34 2.70 -10.03
N PHE A 121 -19.33 3.03 -9.22
CA PHE A 121 -19.15 3.34 -7.80
C PHE A 121 -18.66 2.12 -7.01
N HIS A 122 -19.13 0.92 -7.37
CA HIS A 122 -18.63 -0.31 -6.76
C HIS A 122 -17.16 -0.57 -7.09
N LEU A 123 -16.74 -0.36 -8.34
CA LEU A 123 -15.32 -0.44 -8.74
C LEU A 123 -14.47 0.55 -7.91
N ASN A 124 -14.99 1.75 -7.62
CA ASN A 124 -14.30 2.74 -6.78
C ASN A 124 -14.07 2.25 -5.33
N GLN A 125 -15.04 1.54 -4.76
CA GLN A 125 -14.94 0.96 -3.41
C GLN A 125 -13.86 -0.11 -3.34
N ARG A 126 -13.72 -0.93 -4.38
CA ARG A 126 -12.80 -2.08 -4.44
C ARG A 126 -11.86 -2.01 -5.63
N ARG A 127 -11.09 -0.93 -5.69
CA ARG A 127 -10.28 -0.58 -6.87
C ARG A 127 -9.01 -1.42 -7.11
N GLY A 128 -8.90 -2.62 -6.54
CA GLY A 128 -7.77 -3.54 -6.71
C GLY A 128 -6.44 -3.07 -6.07
N PHE A 129 -5.49 -4.00 -5.92
CA PHE A 129 -4.13 -3.70 -5.48
C PHE A 129 -3.23 -3.28 -6.64
N LYS A 130 -2.43 -2.23 -6.45
CA LYS A 130 -1.43 -1.80 -7.42
C LYS A 130 -0.05 -2.08 -6.85
N SER A 131 0.68 -3.02 -7.44
CA SER A 131 2.08 -3.25 -7.08
C SER A 131 2.89 -1.98 -7.35
N ASN A 132 3.71 -1.58 -6.38
CA ASN A 132 4.68 -0.49 -6.54
C ASN A 132 6.12 -1.01 -6.49
N ARG A 133 6.30 -2.35 -6.47
CA ARG A 133 7.60 -2.99 -6.34
C ARG A 133 8.27 -3.02 -7.72
N LYS A 134 9.55 -2.67 -7.75
CA LYS A 134 10.42 -2.80 -8.94
C LYS A 134 11.47 -3.91 -8.77
N ALA A 135 11.57 -4.49 -7.57
CA ALA A 135 12.50 -5.56 -7.22
C ALA A 135 11.77 -6.92 -7.19
N GLU A 136 12.55 -8.00 -7.31
CA GLU A 136 12.07 -9.38 -7.29
C GLU A 136 11.36 -9.74 -5.96
N ARG A 137 10.45 -10.71 -6.08
CA ARG A 137 9.57 -11.18 -5.01
C ARG A 137 10.32 -12.24 -4.20
N GLN A 138 10.22 -12.19 -2.87
CA GLN A 138 10.69 -13.27 -2.00
C GLN A 138 9.51 -14.17 -1.65
N GLU A 139 9.70 -15.48 -1.82
CA GLU A 139 8.70 -16.50 -1.52
C GLU A 139 8.38 -16.52 -0.01
N GLY A 140 7.10 -16.61 0.36
CA GLY A 140 6.65 -16.60 1.76
C GLY A 140 6.36 -15.24 2.39
N ASP A 141 6.77 -14.11 1.77
CA ASP A 141 6.34 -12.78 2.22
C ASP A 141 4.87 -12.48 1.83
N GLU A 142 4.22 -11.55 2.53
CA GLU A 142 2.82 -11.16 2.24
C GLU A 142 2.61 -10.71 0.79
N SER A 143 3.64 -10.15 0.15
CA SER A 143 3.58 -9.75 -1.25
C SER A 143 3.69 -10.92 -2.23
N GLY A 144 4.43 -11.97 -1.88
CA GLY A 144 4.46 -13.25 -2.59
C GLY A 144 3.07 -13.90 -2.58
N LYS A 145 2.42 -13.93 -1.42
CA LYS A 145 1.04 -14.43 -1.28
C LYS A 145 0.03 -13.66 -2.13
N ILE A 146 0.13 -12.33 -2.15
CA ILE A 146 -0.70 -11.47 -3.01
C ILE A 146 -0.45 -11.77 -4.50
N ALA A 147 0.80 -11.99 -4.88
CA ALA A 147 1.17 -12.30 -6.26
C ALA A 147 0.59 -13.66 -6.70
N MET A 148 0.78 -14.71 -5.89
CA MET A 148 0.19 -16.03 -6.15
C MET A 148 -1.34 -15.96 -6.21
N GLY A 149 -1.98 -15.21 -5.31
CA GLY A 149 -3.43 -15.00 -5.38
C GLY A 149 -3.88 -14.25 -6.64
N ALA A 150 -3.05 -13.37 -7.20
CA ALA A 150 -3.33 -12.72 -8.48
C ALA A 150 -3.20 -13.71 -9.66
N GLU A 151 -2.15 -14.53 -9.68
CA GLU A 151 -1.94 -15.57 -10.69
C GLU A 151 -3.08 -16.60 -10.67
N ARG A 152 -3.54 -17.02 -9.48
CA ARG A 152 -4.74 -17.88 -9.33
C ARG A 152 -6.00 -17.22 -9.86
N LEU A 153 -6.17 -15.92 -9.65
CA LEU A 153 -7.31 -15.19 -10.20
C LEU A 153 -7.29 -15.20 -11.72
N ASP A 154 -6.13 -14.98 -12.33
CA ASP A 154 -5.98 -14.94 -13.78
C ASP A 154 -6.31 -16.31 -14.39
N ALA A 155 -5.72 -17.37 -13.85
CA ALA A 155 -6.04 -18.75 -14.24
C ALA A 155 -7.52 -19.09 -14.03
N ALA A 156 -8.14 -18.61 -12.95
CA ALA A 156 -9.55 -18.87 -12.67
C ALA A 156 -10.49 -18.10 -13.61
N ILE A 157 -10.15 -16.88 -14.01
CA ILE A 157 -10.88 -16.09 -15.02
C ILE A 157 -10.80 -16.79 -16.37
N GLU A 158 -9.61 -17.23 -16.78
CA GLU A 158 -9.39 -17.94 -18.04
C GLU A 158 -10.14 -19.27 -18.08
N LYS A 159 -10.05 -20.07 -17.02
CA LYS A 159 -10.69 -21.39 -16.94
C LYS A 159 -12.22 -21.35 -17.13
N ILE A 160 -12.88 -20.28 -16.67
CA ILE A 160 -14.33 -20.12 -16.80
C ILE A 160 -14.72 -19.17 -17.94
N GLU A 161 -13.73 -18.73 -18.74
CA GLU A 161 -13.89 -17.82 -19.86
C GLU A 161 -14.62 -16.52 -19.51
N ALA A 162 -14.42 -16.01 -18.29
CA ALA A 162 -15.02 -14.75 -17.85
C ALA A 162 -14.36 -13.57 -18.55
N ARG A 163 -15.16 -12.64 -19.11
CA ARG A 163 -14.63 -11.49 -19.85
C ARG A 163 -14.00 -10.44 -18.95
N THR A 164 -14.45 -10.37 -17.70
CA THR A 164 -14.01 -9.35 -16.72
C THR A 164 -14.03 -9.90 -15.30
N LEU A 165 -13.34 -9.21 -14.40
CA LEU A 165 -13.39 -9.49 -12.96
C LEU A 165 -14.83 -9.46 -12.40
N GLY A 166 -15.66 -8.52 -12.84
CA GLY A 166 -17.05 -8.41 -12.37
C GLY A 166 -17.89 -9.61 -12.75
N GLU A 167 -17.73 -10.12 -13.96
CA GLU A 167 -18.38 -11.34 -14.43
C GLU A 167 -17.91 -12.56 -13.64
N PHE A 168 -16.59 -12.74 -13.49
CA PHE A 168 -16.02 -13.81 -12.67
C PHE A 168 -16.59 -13.80 -11.24
N LEU A 169 -16.65 -12.63 -10.60
CA LEU A 169 -17.17 -12.51 -9.24
C LEU A 169 -18.69 -12.75 -9.16
N ALA A 170 -19.45 -12.43 -10.21
CA ALA A 170 -20.88 -12.74 -10.28
C ALA A 170 -21.13 -14.24 -10.42
N MET A 171 -20.39 -14.92 -11.30
CA MET A 171 -20.45 -16.39 -11.44
C MET A 171 -20.07 -17.08 -10.13
N ARG A 172 -19.01 -16.62 -9.48
CA ARG A 172 -18.56 -17.12 -8.18
C ARG A 172 -19.64 -16.98 -7.09
N LEU A 173 -20.37 -15.87 -7.06
CA LEU A 173 -21.49 -15.68 -6.12
C LEU A 173 -22.66 -16.63 -6.41
N ASN A 174 -22.96 -16.89 -7.67
CA ASN A 174 -24.02 -17.85 -8.06
C ASN A 174 -23.68 -19.28 -7.60
N GLU A 175 -22.39 -19.62 -7.52
CA GLU A 175 -21.90 -20.89 -6.95
C GLU A 175 -21.86 -20.89 -5.40
N GLY A 176 -22.37 -19.84 -4.74
CA GLY A 176 -22.32 -19.71 -3.28
C GLY A 176 -20.94 -19.36 -2.71
N LYS A 177 -19.95 -19.06 -3.57
CA LYS A 177 -18.60 -18.68 -3.14
C LYS A 177 -18.49 -17.18 -2.87
N ALA A 178 -17.60 -16.80 -1.96
CA ALA A 178 -17.43 -15.40 -1.59
C ALA A 178 -16.77 -14.57 -2.70
N ALA A 179 -17.30 -13.36 -2.95
CA ALA A 179 -16.68 -12.35 -3.82
C ALA A 179 -15.67 -11.43 -3.11
N ARG A 180 -15.43 -11.65 -1.81
CA ARG A 180 -14.42 -10.90 -1.04
C ARG A 180 -13.16 -11.75 -0.92
N VAL A 181 -12.03 -11.13 -1.19
CA VAL A 181 -10.71 -11.68 -0.85
C VAL A 181 -10.68 -11.97 0.65
N ARG A 182 -10.32 -13.20 0.98
CA ARG A 182 -10.08 -13.67 2.34
C ARG A 182 -8.82 -14.52 2.30
N MET A 183 -8.00 -14.39 3.33
CA MET A 183 -6.89 -15.30 3.54
C MET A 183 -7.47 -16.57 4.16
N ASP A 184 -7.09 -17.71 3.62
CA ASP A 184 -7.40 -19.00 4.21
C ASP A 184 -6.58 -19.19 5.49
N LEU A 185 -7.21 -19.71 6.54
CA LEU A 185 -6.58 -19.77 7.87
C LEU A 185 -5.55 -20.91 7.98
N GLU A 186 -5.75 -22.00 7.23
CA GLU A 186 -4.89 -23.18 7.29
C GLU A 186 -3.67 -23.00 6.38
N SER A 187 -3.90 -22.74 5.09
CA SER A 187 -2.85 -22.53 4.09
C SER A 187 -2.15 -21.18 4.24
N GLN A 188 -2.78 -20.20 4.90
CA GLN A 188 -2.28 -18.82 4.98
C GLN A 188 -2.11 -18.18 3.59
N GLU A 189 -2.94 -18.57 2.63
CA GLU A 189 -2.90 -18.11 1.24
C GLU A 189 -4.19 -17.39 0.82
N TYR A 190 -4.15 -16.71 -0.33
CA TYR A 190 -5.32 -16.14 -0.97
C TYR A 190 -5.82 -17.04 -2.10
N ASP A 191 -7.11 -17.38 -2.07
CA ASP A 191 -7.80 -18.08 -3.17
C ASP A 191 -7.71 -17.27 -4.47
N PHE A 192 -7.99 -15.96 -4.38
CA PHE A 192 -7.85 -15.02 -5.47
C PHE A 192 -7.52 -13.62 -4.95
N TYR A 193 -6.83 -12.81 -5.76
CA TYR A 193 -6.45 -11.44 -5.38
C TYR A 193 -6.53 -10.45 -6.55
N PRO A 194 -7.59 -9.62 -6.64
CA PRO A 194 -7.75 -8.66 -7.73
C PRO A 194 -6.69 -7.55 -7.74
N GLN A 195 -6.01 -7.44 -8.87
CA GLN A 195 -5.10 -6.34 -9.15
C GLN A 195 -5.85 -5.12 -9.71
N ARG A 196 -5.14 -4.00 -9.71
CA ARG A 196 -5.60 -2.73 -10.28
C ARG A 196 -6.03 -2.90 -11.74
N ASP A 197 -5.24 -3.67 -12.48
CA ASP A 197 -5.36 -3.81 -13.92
C ASP A 197 -6.62 -4.60 -14.28
N HIS A 198 -7.03 -5.58 -13.46
CA HIS A 198 -8.33 -6.27 -13.61
C HIS A 198 -9.51 -5.30 -13.50
N VAL A 199 -9.44 -4.38 -12.54
CA VAL A 199 -10.49 -3.37 -12.34
C VAL A 199 -10.48 -2.33 -13.47
N GLU A 200 -9.30 -2.00 -13.99
CA GLU A 200 -9.14 -1.05 -15.10
C GLU A 200 -9.61 -1.63 -16.44
N ALA A 201 -9.27 -2.88 -16.73
CA ALA A 201 -9.77 -3.63 -17.87
C ALA A 201 -11.30 -3.71 -17.84
N GLU A 202 -11.88 -4.05 -16.69
CA GLU A 202 -13.34 -4.09 -16.53
C GLU A 202 -13.99 -2.71 -16.69
N PHE A 203 -13.43 -1.66 -16.08
CA PHE A 203 -13.93 -0.30 -16.28
C PHE A 203 -13.99 0.05 -17.77
N ASN A 204 -12.94 -0.27 -18.52
CA ASN A 204 -12.88 -0.01 -19.95
C ASN A 204 -13.90 -0.85 -20.74
N ALA A 205 -14.01 -2.15 -20.45
CA ALA A 205 -14.97 -3.04 -21.10
C ALA A 205 -16.42 -2.57 -20.90
N ILE A 206 -16.77 -2.21 -19.66
CA ILE A 206 -18.10 -1.68 -19.32
C ILE A 206 -18.34 -0.33 -19.99
N TRP A 207 -17.34 0.55 -20.00
CA TRP A 207 -17.47 1.86 -20.66
C TRP A 207 -17.74 1.71 -22.15
N ILE A 208 -16.94 0.87 -22.84
CA ILE A 208 -17.11 0.59 -24.28
C ILE A 208 -18.49 -0.01 -24.53
N ALA A 209 -18.88 -1.02 -23.74
CA ALA A 209 -20.15 -1.71 -23.92
C ALA A 209 -21.36 -0.80 -23.69
N GLN A 210 -21.31 0.13 -22.74
CA GLN A 210 -22.44 0.99 -22.43
C GLN A 210 -22.45 2.29 -23.25
N ALA A 211 -21.30 2.77 -23.72
CA ALA A 211 -21.23 4.00 -24.52
C ALA A 211 -22.03 3.91 -25.83
N ARG A 212 -22.16 2.71 -26.41
CA ARG A 212 -23.01 2.48 -27.59
C ARG A 212 -24.50 2.78 -27.35
N TYR A 213 -24.96 2.66 -26.10
CA TYR A 213 -26.35 2.90 -25.72
C TYR A 213 -26.58 4.31 -25.15
N HIS A 214 -25.53 4.96 -24.65
CA HIS A 214 -25.58 6.25 -23.95
C HIS A 214 -24.49 7.23 -24.42
N PRO A 215 -24.36 7.53 -25.73
CA PRO A 215 -23.24 8.31 -26.27
C PRO A 215 -23.16 9.73 -25.71
N HIS A 216 -24.31 10.33 -25.38
CA HIS A 216 -24.38 11.68 -24.81
C HIS A 216 -23.95 11.75 -23.34
N LEU A 217 -24.05 10.65 -22.59
CA LEU A 217 -23.66 10.58 -21.17
C LEU A 217 -22.22 10.08 -21.01
N LEU A 218 -21.86 9.02 -21.73
CA LEU A 218 -20.57 8.34 -21.63
C LEU A 218 -19.50 8.93 -22.55
N THR A 219 -19.32 10.25 -22.44
CA THR A 219 -18.35 11.02 -23.23
C THR A 219 -16.90 10.78 -22.80
N ASN A 220 -15.94 11.11 -23.67
CA ASN A 220 -14.51 11.04 -23.34
C ASN A 220 -14.14 11.90 -22.12
N THR A 221 -14.78 13.07 -21.97
CA THR A 221 -14.60 13.94 -20.81
C THR A 221 -15.05 13.26 -19.52
N ALA A 222 -16.24 12.63 -19.53
CA ALA A 222 -16.73 11.88 -18.39
C ALA A 222 -15.83 10.68 -18.05
N ARG A 223 -15.40 9.95 -19.07
CA ARG A 223 -14.47 8.81 -18.94
C ARG A 223 -13.17 9.23 -18.26
N ALA A 224 -12.52 10.27 -18.77
CA ALA A 224 -11.24 10.74 -18.27
C ALA A 224 -11.33 11.22 -16.81
N ALA A 225 -12.40 11.95 -16.46
CA ALA A 225 -12.63 12.42 -15.09
C ALA A 225 -12.83 11.26 -14.11
N LEU A 226 -13.73 10.32 -14.43
CA LEU A 226 -14.03 9.17 -13.57
C LEU A 226 -12.82 8.23 -13.46
N HIS A 227 -12.16 7.93 -14.57
CA HIS A 227 -10.96 7.10 -14.60
C HIS A 227 -9.86 7.70 -13.71
N ARG A 228 -9.56 9.00 -13.87
CA ARG A 228 -8.57 9.68 -13.04
C ARG A 228 -8.90 9.55 -11.55
N ILE A 229 -10.13 9.81 -11.14
CA ILE A 229 -10.52 9.73 -9.71
C ILE A 229 -10.37 8.29 -9.20
N LEU A 230 -10.79 7.30 -9.99
CA LEU A 230 -10.77 5.89 -9.58
C LEU A 230 -9.34 5.35 -9.47
N PHE A 231 -8.50 5.59 -10.46
CA PHE A 231 -7.19 4.93 -10.59
C PHE A 231 -6.01 5.74 -10.03
N HIS A 232 -6.16 7.04 -9.80
CA HIS A 232 -5.08 7.86 -9.25
C HIS A 232 -4.62 7.40 -7.84
N GLN A 233 -3.30 7.35 -7.67
CA GLN A 233 -2.62 7.10 -6.40
C GLN A 233 -1.41 8.03 -6.29
N ARG A 234 -1.24 8.67 -5.12
CA ARG A 234 -0.09 9.55 -4.86
C ARG A 234 1.21 8.74 -4.94
N ARG A 235 2.25 9.35 -5.51
CA ARG A 235 3.60 8.78 -5.57
C ARG A 235 4.14 8.48 -4.16
N LEU A 236 5.01 7.48 -4.08
CA LEU A 236 5.74 7.19 -2.85
C LEU A 236 6.72 8.33 -2.54
N ARG A 237 7.03 8.50 -1.24
CA ARG A 237 7.98 9.51 -0.80
C ARG A 237 9.40 9.02 -1.07
N GLU A 238 10.19 9.83 -1.75
CA GLU A 238 11.62 9.60 -1.95
C GLU A 238 12.35 9.65 -0.60
N GLN A 239 13.34 8.75 -0.43
CA GLN A 239 14.17 8.72 0.76
C GLN A 239 15.35 9.68 0.57
N PRO A 240 15.68 10.52 1.56
CA PRO A 240 16.82 11.41 1.46
C PRO A 240 18.13 10.59 1.40
N VAL A 241 19.05 10.99 0.53
CA VAL A 241 20.38 10.40 0.39
C VAL A 241 21.32 11.01 1.44
N GLY A 242 22.21 10.21 2.05
CA GLY A 242 23.20 10.73 3.00
C GLY A 242 24.23 11.68 2.34
N PHE A 243 25.02 12.38 3.16
CA PHE A 243 26.12 13.23 2.70
C PHE A 243 27.42 12.43 2.51
N CYS A 244 28.28 12.89 1.62
CA CYS A 244 29.61 12.33 1.41
C CYS A 244 30.45 12.44 2.69
N THR A 245 31.28 11.43 2.95
CA THR A 245 32.15 11.37 4.14
C THR A 245 33.26 12.41 4.07
N PHE A 246 33.79 12.68 2.88
CA PHE A 246 34.89 13.63 2.66
C PHE A 246 34.41 15.05 2.33
N ILE A 247 33.34 15.16 1.54
CA ILE A 247 32.75 16.44 1.12
C ILE A 247 31.36 16.57 1.75
N THR A 248 31.29 17.09 2.98
CA THR A 248 30.06 17.12 3.78
C THR A 248 28.95 18.03 3.21
N SER A 249 29.28 18.88 2.23
CA SER A 249 28.32 19.68 1.46
C SER A 249 27.60 18.89 0.36
N GLU A 250 28.10 17.72 -0.04
CA GLU A 250 27.60 16.96 -1.19
C GLU A 250 26.86 15.67 -0.79
N ARG A 251 25.90 15.26 -1.61
CA ARG A 251 25.17 13.99 -1.44
C ARG A 251 25.99 12.83 -1.98
N ARG A 252 25.84 11.65 -1.37
CA ARG A 252 26.49 10.42 -1.86
C ARG A 252 25.97 10.05 -3.26
N LEU A 253 26.88 9.55 -4.09
CA LEU A 253 26.54 8.97 -5.39
C LEU A 253 25.65 7.72 -5.21
N PRO A 254 24.70 7.47 -6.13
CA PRO A 254 23.95 6.22 -6.16
C PRO A 254 24.88 5.02 -6.36
N LYS A 255 24.56 3.89 -5.73
CA LYS A 255 25.34 2.66 -5.91
C LYS A 255 25.43 2.24 -7.37
N ALA A 256 24.38 2.41 -8.17
CA ALA A 256 24.38 2.04 -9.59
C ALA A 256 25.15 3.02 -10.50
N HIS A 257 25.76 4.08 -9.95
CA HIS A 257 26.52 5.04 -10.74
C HIS A 257 27.84 4.42 -11.22
N PRO A 258 28.29 4.63 -12.47
CA PRO A 258 29.54 4.06 -13.00
C PRO A 258 30.76 4.34 -12.10
N LEU A 259 30.99 5.61 -11.74
CA LEU A 259 32.09 5.98 -10.82
C LEU A 259 32.04 5.28 -9.46
N PHE A 260 30.85 4.92 -8.96
CA PHE A 260 30.74 4.16 -7.71
C PHE A 260 31.12 2.68 -7.94
N GLN A 261 30.77 2.11 -9.09
CA GLN A 261 31.18 0.76 -9.46
C GLN A 261 32.67 0.67 -9.71
N ASP A 262 33.28 1.67 -10.37
CA ASP A 262 34.73 1.72 -10.58
C ASP A 262 35.47 1.74 -9.24
N LEU A 263 35.08 2.63 -8.32
CA LEU A 263 35.62 2.67 -6.97
C LEU A 263 35.53 1.30 -6.28
N ARG A 264 34.35 0.66 -6.35
CA ARG A 264 34.12 -0.65 -5.73
C ARG A 264 35.06 -1.73 -6.32
N LEU A 265 35.26 -1.74 -7.63
CA LEU A 265 36.19 -2.67 -8.29
C LEU A 265 37.63 -2.46 -7.81
N TYR A 266 38.08 -1.21 -7.71
CA TYR A 266 39.40 -0.89 -7.18
C TYR A 266 39.55 -1.29 -5.70
N GLU A 267 38.54 -1.07 -4.86
CA GLU A 267 38.55 -1.50 -3.46
C GLU A 267 38.64 -3.02 -3.35
N GLU A 268 37.88 -3.76 -4.16
CA GLU A 268 37.83 -5.23 -4.14
C GLU A 268 39.13 -5.87 -4.64
N VAL A 269 39.76 -5.31 -5.67
CA VAL A 269 41.06 -5.82 -6.19
C VAL A 269 42.22 -5.51 -5.24
N ASN A 270 42.20 -4.34 -4.58
CA ASN A 270 43.34 -3.87 -3.78
C ASN A 270 43.23 -4.21 -2.29
N SER A 271 42.14 -4.83 -1.83
CA SER A 271 41.98 -5.28 -0.44
C SER A 271 42.29 -6.77 -0.33
N PRO A 272 43.50 -7.19 0.11
CA PRO A 272 43.86 -8.59 0.31
C PRO A 272 43.13 -9.24 1.48
#